data_AF-A0A6P7FDM9-F1
#
_entry.id   AF-A0A6P7FDM9-F1
#
_cell.length_a   1.000
_cell.length_b   1.000
_cell.length_c   1.000
_cell.angle_alpha   90.00
_cell.angle_beta   90.00
_cell.angle_gamma   90.00
#
_symmetry.space_group_name_H-M   'P 1'
#
loop_
_entity.id
_entity.type
_entity.pdbx_description
1 polymer ?
#
loop_
_entity_poly.entity_id
_entity_poly.type
_entity_poly.pdbx_seq_one_letter_code
_entity_poly.pdbx_strand_id
1 'polypeptide(L)'
;MVKHRESLVCKTLPNALKPVLDQVVGMVNYIKSRPLKTRLFKQLCSAMEAQHEVLLLHTEVRWLNRGKVLNRVLELKCELLAFFQPEGAATDKFAIYLENNIWLAKLGYLTDIFKYLNNINTSVQGKFENILSCTDKLSGFQKKISLWKNRILEKGTLDVFSSISANIEEMRSVIIEHLTLLEEKIDHYFPSLNTDNYDWIRNPFISINMSKYELSLQEE
;
A
#
# COMPACT_ATOMS: atom_id res chain seq x y z
N MET A 1 -6.51 -11.27 -13.19
CA MET A 1 -5.82 -10.04 -12.75
C MET A 1 -5.97 -9.73 -11.25
N VAL A 2 -7.20 -9.71 -10.68
CA VAL A 2 -7.43 -9.37 -9.25
C VAL A 2 -6.68 -10.30 -8.27
N LYS A 3 -6.75 -11.64 -8.45
CA LYS A 3 -6.04 -12.61 -7.58
C LYS A 3 -4.52 -12.46 -7.56
N HIS A 4 -3.90 -12.13 -8.70
CA HIS A 4 -2.45 -11.92 -8.77
C HIS A 4 -2.01 -10.66 -8.00
N ARG A 5 -2.86 -9.62 -7.96
CA ARG A 5 -2.59 -8.37 -7.22
C ARG A 5 -2.73 -8.53 -5.71
N GLU A 6 -3.71 -9.31 -5.26
CA GLU A 6 -3.82 -9.65 -3.83
C GLU A 6 -2.63 -10.50 -3.37
N SER A 7 -2.22 -11.45 -4.21
CA SER A 7 -1.04 -12.28 -3.99
C SER A 7 0.24 -11.44 -3.96
N LEU A 8 0.33 -10.40 -4.78
CA LEU A 8 1.47 -9.47 -4.80
C LEU A 8 1.64 -8.83 -3.41
N VAL A 9 0.64 -8.12 -2.90
CA VAL A 9 0.74 -7.38 -1.62
C VAL A 9 0.92 -8.32 -0.41
N CYS A 10 0.19 -9.44 -0.36
CA CYS A 10 0.25 -10.35 0.78
C CYS A 10 1.56 -11.15 0.83
N LYS A 11 2.19 -11.42 -0.32
CA LYS A 11 3.42 -12.23 -0.38
C LYS A 11 4.71 -11.41 -0.39
N THR A 12 4.64 -10.10 -0.64
CA THR A 12 5.83 -9.22 -0.63
C THR A 12 6.12 -8.66 0.75
N LEU A 13 5.15 -8.69 1.67
CA LEU A 13 5.30 -8.00 2.94
C LEU A 13 6.37 -8.66 3.84
N PRO A 14 7.42 -7.92 4.26
CA PRO A 14 8.42 -8.44 5.19
C PRO A 14 7.82 -8.82 6.54
N ASN A 15 8.48 -9.75 7.23
CA ASN A 15 8.09 -10.18 8.58
C ASN A 15 8.14 -9.03 9.59
N ALA A 16 8.95 -7.99 9.34
CA ALA A 16 9.01 -6.80 10.18
C ALA A 16 7.74 -5.91 10.11
N LEU A 17 6.93 -6.05 9.05
CA LEU A 17 5.74 -5.22 8.78
C LEU A 17 4.41 -5.96 9.01
N LYS A 18 4.37 -7.29 8.86
CA LYS A 18 3.16 -8.10 9.12
C LYS A 18 2.55 -7.86 10.52
N PRO A 19 3.34 -7.85 11.61
CA PRO A 19 2.79 -7.66 12.96
C PRO A 19 2.04 -6.33 13.09
N VAL A 20 2.51 -5.26 12.43
CA VAL A 20 1.87 -3.95 12.48
C VAL A 20 0.46 -4.01 11.90
N LEU A 21 0.27 -4.71 10.76
CA LEU A 21 -1.05 -4.91 10.19
C LEU A 21 -1.97 -5.67 11.15
N ASP A 22 -1.50 -6.77 11.72
CA ASP A 22 -2.31 -7.61 12.62
C ASP A 22 -2.65 -6.88 13.92
N GLN A 23 -1.73 -6.07 14.44
CA GLN A 23 -1.94 -5.23 15.61
C GLN A 23 -3.00 -4.14 15.35
N VAL A 24 -2.94 -3.47 14.20
CA VAL A 24 -3.97 -2.51 13.78
C VAL A 24 -5.34 -3.19 13.67
N VAL A 25 -5.40 -4.37 13.03
CA VAL A 25 -6.64 -5.15 12.97
C VAL A 25 -7.15 -5.50 14.37
N GLY A 26 -6.24 -5.88 15.28
CA GLY A 26 -6.56 -6.14 16.68
C GLY A 26 -7.19 -4.94 17.40
N MET A 27 -6.60 -3.75 17.24
CA MET A 27 -7.12 -2.49 17.82
C MET A 27 -8.51 -2.16 17.27
N VAL A 28 -8.67 -2.20 15.95
CA VAL A 28 -9.95 -1.90 15.28
C VAL A 28 -11.03 -2.89 15.72
N ASN A 29 -10.73 -4.19 15.70
CA ASN A 29 -11.67 -5.22 16.13
C ASN A 29 -12.04 -5.09 17.60
N TYR A 30 -11.10 -4.72 18.47
CA TYR A 30 -11.36 -4.52 19.88
C TYR A 30 -12.42 -3.41 20.11
N ILE A 31 -12.32 -2.28 19.41
CA ILE A 31 -13.30 -1.18 19.50
C ILE A 31 -14.61 -1.54 18.81
N LYS A 32 -14.54 -2.20 17.64
CA LYS A 32 -15.71 -2.51 16.80
C LYS A 32 -16.52 -3.72 17.24
N SER A 33 -15.92 -4.63 17.98
CA SER A 33 -16.59 -5.86 18.47
C SER A 33 -17.73 -5.58 19.45
N ARG A 34 -17.75 -4.41 20.10
CA ARG A 34 -18.78 -4.03 21.08
C ARG A 34 -19.41 -2.69 20.71
N PRO A 35 -20.75 -2.61 20.56
CA PRO A 35 -21.43 -1.34 20.26
C PRO A 35 -21.13 -0.22 21.24
N LEU A 36 -21.03 -0.54 22.53
CA LEU A 36 -20.69 0.42 23.58
C LEU A 36 -19.31 1.04 23.35
N LYS A 37 -18.28 0.23 23.04
CA LYS A 37 -16.92 0.72 22.78
C LYS A 37 -16.87 1.61 21.56
N THR A 38 -17.57 1.24 20.49
CA THR A 38 -17.69 2.07 19.29
C THR A 38 -18.35 3.43 19.61
N ARG A 39 -19.40 3.45 20.44
CA ARG A 39 -20.07 4.70 20.85
C ARG A 39 -19.16 5.57 21.73
N LEU A 40 -18.45 4.98 22.70
CA LEU A 40 -17.52 5.70 23.57
C LEU A 40 -16.34 6.27 22.78
N PHE A 41 -15.75 5.47 21.88
CA PHE A 41 -14.68 5.94 21.01
C PHE A 41 -15.13 7.10 20.12
N LYS A 42 -16.36 7.02 19.57
CA LYS A 42 -16.95 8.12 18.79
C LYS A 42 -17.06 9.39 19.62
N GLN A 43 -17.62 9.30 20.83
CA GLN A 43 -17.76 10.45 21.73
C GLN A 43 -16.41 11.07 22.10
N LEU A 44 -15.40 10.23 22.34
CA LEU A 44 -14.02 10.68 22.60
C LEU A 44 -13.46 11.43 21.40
N CYS A 45 -13.59 10.89 20.19
CA CYS A 45 -13.13 11.55 18.96
C CYS A 45 -13.81 12.91 18.77
N SER A 46 -15.13 12.99 18.97
CA SER A 46 -15.86 14.27 18.91
C SER A 46 -15.37 15.27 19.96
N ALA A 47 -15.10 14.81 21.19
CA ALA A 47 -14.61 15.66 22.28
C ALA A 47 -13.17 16.15 22.06
N MET A 48 -12.35 15.39 21.33
CA MET A 48 -10.98 15.76 20.95
C MET A 48 -10.92 16.50 19.61
N GLU A 49 -12.07 16.86 19.02
CA GLU A 49 -12.18 17.56 17.74
C GLU A 49 -11.46 16.83 16.58
N ALA A 50 -11.47 15.49 16.62
CA ALA A 50 -10.82 14.67 15.62
C ALA A 50 -11.49 14.84 14.24
N GLN A 51 -10.68 14.84 13.18
CA GLN A 51 -11.18 14.90 11.79
C GLN A 51 -12.15 13.75 11.48
N HIS A 52 -11.98 12.60 12.14
CA HIS A 52 -12.82 11.43 11.95
C HIS A 52 -13.31 10.88 13.28
N GLU A 53 -14.61 10.63 13.38
CA GLU A 53 -15.17 10.15 14.66
C GLU A 53 -15.26 8.62 14.75
N VAL A 54 -14.95 7.91 13.66
CA VAL A 54 -15.24 6.48 13.55
C VAL A 54 -14.13 5.74 12.82
N LEU A 55 -13.70 4.61 13.38
CA LEU A 55 -12.82 3.66 12.69
C LEU A 55 -13.54 2.94 11.54
N LEU A 56 -12.82 2.61 10.48
CA LEU A 56 -13.36 1.82 9.38
C LEU A 56 -13.32 0.33 9.75
N LEU A 57 -14.39 -0.41 9.48
CA LEU A 57 -14.37 -1.88 9.57
C LEU A 57 -13.83 -2.44 8.25
N HIS A 58 -13.08 -3.53 8.31
CA HIS A 58 -12.68 -4.24 7.09
C HIS A 58 -13.90 -4.90 6.45
N THR A 59 -14.35 -4.41 5.29
CA THR A 59 -15.29 -5.13 4.40
C THR A 59 -14.55 -5.72 3.20
N GLU A 60 -15.19 -6.65 2.50
CA GLU A 60 -14.62 -7.77 1.73
C GLU A 60 -13.64 -7.48 0.58
N VAL A 61 -13.27 -6.22 0.30
CA VAL A 61 -12.10 -5.91 -0.54
C VAL A 61 -10.85 -5.84 0.35
N ARG A 62 -10.33 -7.02 0.67
CA ARG A 62 -9.51 -7.37 1.85
C ARG A 62 -8.19 -6.59 2.03
N TRP A 63 -7.65 -5.92 1.01
CA TRP A 63 -6.40 -5.16 1.13
C TRP A 63 -6.52 -3.67 0.75
N LEU A 64 -7.40 -3.30 -0.18
CA LEU A 64 -7.67 -1.88 -0.49
C LEU A 64 -8.26 -1.14 0.71
N ASN A 65 -9.15 -1.82 1.45
CA ASN A 65 -9.68 -1.30 2.69
C ASN A 65 -8.63 -1.27 3.81
N ARG A 66 -7.57 -2.09 3.75
CA ARG A 66 -6.48 -2.02 4.73
C ARG A 66 -5.74 -0.69 4.66
N GLY A 67 -5.42 -0.19 3.47
CA GLY A 67 -4.80 1.13 3.32
C GLY A 67 -5.61 2.25 3.98
N LYS A 68 -6.93 2.26 3.76
CA LYS A 68 -7.84 3.25 4.39
C LYS A 68 -7.92 3.10 5.91
N VAL A 69 -7.96 1.86 6.41
CA VAL A 69 -7.98 1.58 7.85
C VAL A 69 -6.67 2.03 8.51
N LEU A 70 -5.52 1.73 7.90
CA LEU A 70 -4.21 2.16 8.39
C LEU A 70 -4.13 3.68 8.48
N ASN A 71 -4.54 4.38 7.41
CA ASN A 71 -4.58 5.84 7.40
C ASN A 71 -5.48 6.38 8.53
N ARG A 72 -6.67 5.80 8.71
CA ARG A 72 -7.61 6.21 9.76
C ARG A 72 -7.05 5.99 11.16
N VAL A 73 -6.32 4.89 11.38
CA VAL A 73 -5.65 4.63 12.66
C VAL A 73 -4.52 5.62 12.91
N LEU A 74 -3.75 5.96 11.87
CA LEU A 74 -2.69 6.95 11.99
C LEU A 74 -3.24 8.35 12.29
N GLU A 75 -4.32 8.76 11.62
CA GLU A 75 -5.03 10.03 11.86
C GLU A 75 -5.62 10.09 13.28
N LEU A 76 -6.13 8.97 13.80
CA LEU A 76 -6.75 8.88 15.12
C LEU A 76 -5.80 8.39 16.22
N LYS A 77 -4.49 8.55 16.03
CA LYS A 77 -3.48 8.06 16.97
C LYS A 77 -3.72 8.60 18.38
N CYS A 78 -4.00 9.90 18.52
CA CYS A 78 -4.15 10.56 19.81
C CYS A 78 -5.40 10.06 20.55
N GLU A 79 -6.51 9.92 19.84
CA GLU A 79 -7.79 9.43 20.33
C GLU A 79 -7.69 7.95 20.71
N LEU A 80 -7.01 7.14 19.89
CA LEU A 80 -6.75 5.73 20.19
C LEU A 80 -5.89 5.58 21.44
N LEU A 81 -4.86 6.43 21.58
CA LEU A 81 -4.00 6.40 22.76
C LEU A 81 -4.79 6.77 24.02
N ALA A 82 -5.57 7.86 23.96
CA ALA A 82 -6.45 8.30 25.05
C ALA A 82 -7.54 7.26 25.37
N PHE A 83 -8.01 6.50 24.38
CA PHE A 83 -8.99 5.44 24.58
C PHE A 83 -8.40 4.22 25.28
N PHE A 84 -7.14 3.85 24.99
CA PHE A 84 -6.51 2.64 25.52
C PHE A 84 -5.77 2.83 26.85
N GLN A 85 -5.34 4.05 27.19
CA GLN A 85 -4.68 4.36 28.47
C GLN A 85 -5.54 4.06 29.72
N PRO A 86 -6.86 4.34 29.76
CA PRO A 86 -7.69 4.11 30.95
C PRO A 86 -8.17 2.65 31.12
N GLU A 87 -8.09 1.80 30.09
CA GLU A 87 -8.79 0.50 30.06
C GLU A 87 -8.05 -0.66 30.76
N GLY A 88 -6.93 -0.40 31.44
CA GLY A 88 -6.18 -1.38 32.24
C GLY A 88 -5.38 -2.42 31.43
N ALA A 89 -4.85 -3.44 32.12
CA ALA A 89 -3.83 -4.36 31.62
C ALA A 89 -4.12 -5.09 30.29
N ALA A 90 -5.38 -5.18 29.86
CA ALA A 90 -5.75 -5.83 28.60
C ALA A 90 -5.43 -4.98 27.34
N THR A 91 -5.38 -3.65 27.47
CA THR A 91 -5.13 -2.70 26.38
C THR A 91 -3.78 -2.00 26.48
N ASP A 92 -3.02 -2.21 27.55
CA ASP A 92 -1.65 -1.71 27.72
C ASP A 92 -0.78 -1.99 26.50
N LYS A 93 -0.91 -3.18 25.90
CA LYS A 93 -0.18 -3.55 24.68
C LYS A 93 -0.45 -2.62 23.50
N PHE A 94 -1.68 -2.11 23.35
CA PHE A 94 -2.05 -1.23 22.23
C PHE A 94 -1.53 0.19 22.44
N ALA A 95 -1.61 0.70 23.67
CA ALA A 95 -1.01 1.99 24.03
C ALA A 95 0.51 1.99 23.78
N ILE A 96 1.21 0.91 24.19
CA ILE A 96 2.66 0.74 23.95
C ILE A 96 3.00 0.83 22.45
N TYR A 97 2.17 0.28 21.56
CA TYR A 97 2.41 0.38 20.12
C TYR A 97 2.24 1.82 19.60
N LEU A 98 1.20 2.52 20.07
CA LEU A 98 0.90 3.89 19.67
C LEU A 98 1.92 4.91 20.19
N GLU A 99 2.67 4.57 21.24
CA GLU A 99 3.78 5.37 21.76
C GLU A 99 5.13 5.02 21.12
N ASN A 100 5.22 3.87 20.44
CA ASN A 100 6.47 3.41 19.82
C ASN A 100 6.71 4.07 18.46
N ASN A 101 7.74 4.93 18.39
CA ASN A 101 8.10 5.66 17.16
C ASN A 101 8.47 4.76 15.98
N ILE A 102 9.13 3.62 16.21
CA ILE A 102 9.48 2.66 15.15
C ILE A 102 8.20 2.01 14.61
N TRP A 103 7.27 1.64 15.50
CA TRP A 103 5.98 1.09 15.10
C TRP A 103 5.17 2.09 14.28
N LEU A 104 5.12 3.35 14.71
CA LEU A 104 4.46 4.44 13.99
C LEU A 104 5.09 4.68 12.61
N ALA A 105 6.43 4.62 12.50
CA ALA A 105 7.10 4.75 11.21
C ALA A 105 6.76 3.58 10.27
N LYS A 106 6.65 2.35 10.79
CA LYS A 106 6.16 1.20 10.00
C LYS A 106 4.70 1.39 9.58
N LEU A 107 3.84 1.88 10.47
CA LEU A 107 2.45 2.19 10.14
C LEU A 107 2.34 3.27 9.05
N GLY A 108 3.15 4.33 9.16
CA GLY A 108 3.23 5.41 8.17
C GLY A 108 3.67 4.88 6.81
N TYR A 109 4.75 4.10 6.77
CA TYR A 109 5.20 3.44 5.55
C TYR A 109 4.11 2.56 4.92
N LEU A 110 3.46 1.71 5.72
CA LEU A 110 2.37 0.85 5.26
C LEU A 110 1.20 1.67 4.71
N THR A 111 0.85 2.79 5.35
CA THR A 111 -0.20 3.69 4.90
C THR A 111 0.12 4.23 3.49
N ASP A 112 1.34 4.73 3.28
CA ASP A 112 1.75 5.31 2.00
C ASP A 112 1.91 4.25 0.90
N ILE A 113 2.57 3.12 1.16
CA ILE A 113 2.77 2.09 0.14
C ILE A 113 1.43 1.47 -0.29
N PHE A 114 0.49 1.25 0.63
CA PHE A 114 -0.85 0.78 0.28
C PHE A 114 -1.62 1.83 -0.53
N LYS A 115 -1.45 3.13 -0.25
CA LYS A 115 -2.01 4.21 -1.06
C LYS A 115 -1.47 4.17 -2.48
N TYR A 116 -0.16 4.05 -2.66
CA TYR A 116 0.45 3.94 -4.00
C TYR A 116 -0.03 2.70 -4.77
N LEU A 117 -0.07 1.54 -4.10
CA LEU A 117 -0.57 0.29 -4.68
C LEU A 117 -2.05 0.39 -5.07
N ASN A 118 -2.88 1.01 -4.23
CA ASN A 118 -4.28 1.25 -4.55
C ASN A 118 -4.44 2.19 -5.75
N ASN A 119 -3.66 3.27 -5.83
CA ASN A 119 -3.71 4.20 -6.96
C ASN A 119 -3.36 3.53 -8.29
N ILE A 120 -2.36 2.65 -8.29
CA ILE A 120 -2.06 1.84 -9.48
C ILE A 120 -3.21 0.88 -9.77
N ASN A 121 -3.71 0.17 -8.75
CA ASN A 121 -4.81 -0.78 -8.95
C ASN A 121 -6.07 -0.11 -9.56
N THR A 122 -6.47 1.06 -9.08
CA THR A 122 -7.62 1.81 -9.62
C THR A 122 -7.33 2.34 -11.01
N SER A 123 -6.12 2.86 -11.25
CA SER A 123 -5.74 3.39 -12.57
C SER A 123 -5.73 2.32 -13.66
N VAL A 124 -5.46 1.06 -13.33
CA VAL A 124 -5.42 -0.08 -14.26
C VAL A 124 -6.82 -0.76 -14.37
N GLN A 125 -7.80 -0.35 -13.56
CA GLN A 125 -9.19 -0.85 -13.61
C GLN A 125 -10.17 0.17 -14.24
N GLY A 126 -9.67 1.24 -14.85
CA GLY A 126 -10.49 2.26 -15.49
C GLY A 126 -11.32 1.70 -16.67
N LYS A 127 -12.50 2.31 -16.92
CA LYS A 127 -13.44 1.89 -17.97
C LYS A 127 -12.87 1.93 -19.40
N PHE A 128 -11.72 2.55 -19.61
CA PHE A 128 -11.08 2.75 -20.92
C PHE A 128 -9.64 2.21 -20.96
N GLU A 129 -9.27 1.34 -20.03
CA GLU A 129 -7.93 0.76 -19.99
C GLU A 129 -7.78 -0.38 -21.00
N ASN A 130 -6.69 -0.32 -21.78
CA ASN A 130 -6.28 -1.41 -22.65
C ASN A 130 -4.96 -2.01 -22.13
N ILE A 131 -4.53 -3.12 -22.72
CA ILE A 131 -3.33 -3.84 -22.26
C ILE A 131 -2.09 -2.93 -22.30
N LEU A 132 -1.96 -2.08 -23.32
CA LEU A 132 -0.82 -1.17 -23.48
C LEU A 132 -0.79 -0.10 -22.38
N SER A 133 -1.92 0.54 -22.09
CA SER A 133 -2.03 1.55 -21.03
C SER A 133 -1.82 0.96 -19.65
N CYS A 134 -2.31 -0.27 -19.42
CA CYS A 134 -2.05 -1.03 -18.20
C CYS A 134 -0.56 -1.31 -18.03
N THR A 135 0.11 -1.72 -19.11
CA THR A 135 1.56 -1.99 -19.13
C THR A 135 2.37 -0.74 -18.83
N ASP A 136 2.03 0.40 -19.43
CA ASP A 136 2.74 1.67 -19.20
C ASP A 136 2.62 2.14 -17.75
N LYS A 137 1.44 2.00 -17.15
CA LYS A 137 1.21 2.34 -15.74
C LYS A 137 2.00 1.45 -14.79
N LEU A 138 2.05 0.15 -15.07
CA LEU A 138 2.83 -0.80 -14.26
C LEU A 138 4.34 -0.54 -14.40
N SER A 139 4.84 -0.33 -15.62
CA SER A 139 6.24 0.04 -15.88
C SER A 139 6.61 1.35 -15.18
N GLY A 140 5.74 2.36 -15.27
CA GLY A 140 5.92 3.62 -14.55
C GLY A 140 5.96 3.45 -13.03
N PHE A 141 5.17 2.52 -12.48
CA PHE A 141 5.22 2.20 -11.06
C PHE A 141 6.52 1.47 -10.66
N GLN A 142 6.99 0.52 -11.46
CA GLN A 142 8.29 -0.13 -11.22
C GLN A 142 9.42 0.88 -11.21
N LYS A 143 9.47 1.79 -12.20
CA LYS A 143 10.46 2.88 -12.24
C LYS A 143 10.38 3.76 -10.98
N LYS A 144 9.18 4.04 -10.46
CA LYS A 144 9.03 4.75 -9.17
C LYS A 144 9.63 3.98 -8.01
N ILE A 145 9.37 2.67 -7.92
CA ILE A 145 9.97 1.80 -6.87
C ILE A 145 11.50 1.87 -6.92
N SER A 146 12.11 1.72 -8.10
CA SER A 146 13.56 1.79 -8.26
C SER A 146 14.11 3.17 -7.88
N LEU A 147 13.42 4.26 -8.27
CA LEU A 147 13.78 5.63 -7.86
C LEU A 147 13.71 5.82 -6.35
N TRP A 148 12.69 5.28 -5.69
CA TRP A 148 12.54 5.36 -4.24
C TRP A 148 13.67 4.60 -3.53
N LYS A 149 14.00 3.39 -3.99
CA LYS A 149 15.14 2.61 -3.49
C LYS A 149 16.45 3.39 -3.58
N ASN A 150 16.75 3.94 -4.76
CA ASN A 150 17.99 4.70 -4.98
C ASN A 150 18.06 5.94 -4.09
N ARG A 151 16.95 6.68 -3.93
CA ARG A 151 16.91 7.83 -3.01
C ARG A 151 17.20 7.43 -1.56
N ILE A 152 16.64 6.32 -1.08
CA ILE A 152 16.88 5.85 0.28
C ILE A 152 18.34 5.42 0.46
N LEU A 153 18.91 4.73 -0.53
CA LEU A 153 20.30 4.26 -0.51
C LEU A 153 21.32 5.40 -0.59
N GLU A 154 21.10 6.39 -1.45
CA GLU A 154 22.04 7.49 -1.70
C GLU A 154 21.92 8.62 -0.68
N LYS A 155 20.69 9.01 -0.33
CA LYS A 155 20.43 10.20 0.51
C LYS A 155 20.02 9.86 1.93
N GLY A 156 19.62 8.60 2.20
CA GLY A 156 19.11 8.20 3.51
C GLY A 156 17.80 8.90 3.90
N THR A 157 17.07 9.51 2.97
CA THR A 157 15.81 10.21 3.24
C THR A 157 14.61 9.30 3.00
N LEU A 158 13.59 9.46 3.83
CA LEU A 158 12.31 8.76 3.74
C LEU A 158 11.16 9.70 3.31
N ASP A 159 11.50 10.86 2.75
CA ASP A 159 10.61 11.95 2.34
C ASP A 159 9.56 11.55 1.29
N VAL A 160 9.85 10.49 0.52
CA VAL A 160 8.90 9.85 -0.39
C VAL A 160 7.64 9.32 0.33
N PHE A 161 7.79 8.94 1.59
CA PHE A 161 6.75 8.39 2.44
C PHE A 161 6.37 9.43 3.50
N SER A 162 5.49 10.36 3.10
CA SER A 162 5.06 11.51 3.90
C SER A 162 4.45 11.16 5.26
N SER A 163 3.91 9.95 5.41
CA SER A 163 3.27 9.50 6.65
C SER A 163 4.28 8.99 7.68
N ILE A 164 5.57 8.92 7.35
CA ILE A 164 6.65 8.59 8.27
C ILE A 164 7.03 9.85 9.05
N SER A 165 6.68 9.89 10.34
CA SER A 165 6.85 11.08 11.19
C SER A 165 8.30 11.40 11.57
N ALA A 166 9.22 10.44 11.44
CA ALA A 166 10.63 10.62 11.76
C ALA A 166 11.51 9.78 10.82
N ASN A 167 12.64 10.33 10.39
CA ASN A 167 13.62 9.60 9.59
C ASN A 167 14.39 8.63 10.49
N ILE A 168 13.83 7.42 10.66
CA ILE A 168 14.38 6.35 11.49
C ILE A 168 15.28 5.48 10.62
N GLU A 169 16.56 5.35 10.98
CA GLU A 169 17.55 4.62 10.19
C GLU A 169 17.19 3.13 10.04
N GLU A 170 16.66 2.53 11.11
CA GLU A 170 16.19 1.14 11.15
C GLU A 170 15.05 0.86 10.16
N MET A 171 14.34 1.90 9.70
CA MET A 171 13.29 1.73 8.68
C MET A 171 13.86 1.57 7.28
N ARG A 172 15.07 2.06 7.00
CA ARG A 172 15.63 2.06 5.64
C ARG A 172 15.77 0.62 5.12
N SER A 173 16.36 -0.27 5.92
CA SER A 173 16.55 -1.67 5.55
C SER A 173 15.20 -2.38 5.31
N VAL A 174 14.22 -2.16 6.20
CA VAL A 174 12.87 -2.73 6.10
C VAL A 174 12.16 -2.26 4.83
N ILE A 175 12.28 -0.97 4.49
CA ILE A 175 11.66 -0.39 3.29
C ILE A 175 12.35 -0.92 2.03
N ILE A 176 13.68 -0.96 2.00
CA ILE A 176 14.45 -1.47 0.86
C ILE A 176 14.14 -2.96 0.61
N GLU A 177 14.07 -3.77 1.67
CA GLU A 177 13.68 -5.17 1.59
C GLU A 177 12.29 -5.31 0.96
N HIS A 178 11.29 -4.58 1.48
CA HIS A 178 9.93 -4.65 0.94
C HIS A 178 9.86 -4.20 -0.52
N LEU A 179 10.49 -3.08 -0.87
CA LEU A 179 10.47 -2.55 -2.22
C LEU A 179 11.15 -3.49 -3.22
N THR A 180 12.21 -4.18 -2.81
CA THR A 180 12.89 -5.19 -3.65
C THR A 180 12.00 -6.41 -3.88
N LEU A 181 11.38 -6.95 -2.82
CA LEU A 181 10.42 -8.04 -2.97
C LEU A 181 9.23 -7.65 -3.85
N LEU A 182 8.76 -6.40 -3.73
CA LEU A 182 7.65 -5.89 -4.53
C LEU A 182 8.03 -5.80 -6.01
N GLU A 183 9.21 -5.29 -6.33
CA GLU A 183 9.77 -5.23 -7.68
C GLU A 183 9.85 -6.62 -8.33
N GLU A 184 10.49 -7.58 -7.64
CA GLU A 184 10.61 -8.97 -8.10
C GLU A 184 9.27 -9.65 -8.37
N LYS A 185 8.29 -9.42 -7.47
CA LYS A 185 6.96 -10.02 -7.63
C LYS A 185 6.14 -9.34 -8.72
N ILE A 186 6.33 -8.04 -8.97
CA ILE A 186 5.70 -7.38 -10.14
C ILE A 186 6.24 -8.02 -11.41
N ASP A 187 7.56 -8.20 -11.55
CA ASP A 187 8.16 -8.86 -12.71
C ASP A 187 7.65 -10.29 -12.88
N HIS A 188 7.55 -11.05 -11.79
CA HIS A 188 7.06 -12.42 -11.82
C HIS A 188 5.58 -12.54 -12.23
N TYR A 189 4.72 -11.64 -11.75
CA TYR A 189 3.29 -11.69 -12.06
C TYR A 189 2.92 -11.01 -13.39
N PHE A 190 3.79 -10.14 -13.91
CA PHE A 190 3.58 -9.39 -15.14
C PHE A 190 4.79 -9.50 -16.10
N PRO A 191 5.22 -10.73 -16.49
CA PRO A 191 6.38 -10.91 -17.38
C PRO A 191 6.10 -10.43 -18.83
N SER A 192 4.83 -10.29 -19.21
CA SER A 192 4.39 -9.87 -20.54
C SER A 192 4.33 -8.35 -20.75
N LEU A 193 4.98 -7.55 -19.89
CA LEU A 193 5.09 -6.09 -20.07
C LEU A 193 5.97 -5.70 -21.26
N ASN A 194 6.72 -6.63 -21.87
CA ASN A 194 7.39 -6.37 -23.14
C ASN A 194 6.33 -6.31 -24.26
N THR A 195 5.85 -5.11 -24.51
CA THR A 195 4.93 -4.78 -25.61
C THR A 195 5.67 -4.09 -26.75
N ASP A 196 6.99 -4.26 -26.86
CA ASP A 196 7.85 -3.56 -27.83
C ASP A 196 7.34 -3.78 -29.27
N ASN A 197 6.83 -4.99 -29.55
CA ASN A 197 6.20 -5.32 -30.83
C ASN A 197 4.93 -4.48 -31.12
N TYR A 198 4.23 -4.00 -30.10
CA TYR A 198 2.99 -3.21 -30.22
C TYR A 198 3.22 -1.71 -30.03
N ASP A 199 4.48 -1.26 -29.95
CA ASP A 199 4.77 0.16 -29.73
C ASP A 199 4.30 1.06 -30.88
N TRP A 200 4.12 0.52 -32.09
CA TRP A 200 3.49 1.24 -33.20
C TRP A 200 2.07 1.71 -32.88
N ILE A 201 1.35 1.01 -32.00
CA ILE A 201 0.00 1.39 -31.55
C ILE A 201 0.08 2.62 -30.62
N ARG A 202 1.18 2.77 -29.88
CA ARG A 202 1.44 3.92 -28.99
C ARG A 202 2.04 5.12 -29.73
N ASN A 203 2.89 4.86 -30.71
CA ASN A 203 3.52 5.85 -31.56
C ASN A 203 3.64 5.31 -33.00
N PRO A 204 2.76 5.73 -33.91
CA PRO A 204 2.69 5.20 -35.28
C PRO A 204 3.90 5.58 -36.15
N PHE A 205 4.83 6.40 -35.65
CA PHE A 205 6.05 6.81 -36.35
C PHE A 205 7.29 6.01 -35.94
N ILE A 206 7.15 4.97 -35.11
CA ILE A 206 8.25 4.06 -34.78
C ILE A 206 8.54 3.16 -35.99
N SER A 207 9.81 3.00 -36.35
CA SER A 207 10.24 2.08 -37.41
C SER A 207 9.92 0.63 -37.04
N ILE A 208 8.81 0.11 -37.55
CA ILE A 208 8.39 -1.28 -37.35
C ILE A 208 9.36 -2.18 -38.13
N ASN A 209 10.04 -3.10 -37.46
CA ASN A 209 10.74 -4.18 -38.15
C ASN A 209 9.68 -5.18 -38.66
N MET A 210 9.18 -4.94 -39.87
CA MET A 210 8.12 -5.71 -40.53
C MET A 210 8.45 -7.21 -40.73
N SER A 211 9.70 -7.63 -40.50
CA SER A 211 10.13 -9.03 -40.63
C SER A 211 9.50 -10.00 -39.61
N LYS A 212 8.85 -9.50 -38.55
CA LYS A 212 8.18 -10.33 -37.51
C LYS A 212 6.69 -10.58 -37.75
N TYR A 213 6.08 -9.93 -38.74
CA TYR A 213 4.66 -10.09 -39.05
C TYR A 213 4.50 -10.83 -40.38
N GLU A 214 4.76 -12.14 -40.38
CA GLU A 214 4.27 -13.00 -41.46
C GLU A 214 2.75 -13.09 -41.35
N LEU A 215 2.07 -12.19 -42.05
CA LEU A 215 0.68 -12.39 -42.43
C LEU A 215 0.68 -13.50 -43.49
N SER A 216 0.47 -14.75 -43.08
CA SER A 216 0.18 -15.81 -44.04
C SER A 216 -1.21 -15.55 -44.62
N LEU A 217 -1.24 -14.95 -45.81
CA LEU A 217 -2.43 -15.00 -46.67
C LEU A 217 -2.52 -16.44 -47.19
N GLN A 218 -3.30 -17.28 -46.52
CA GLN A 218 -3.88 -18.43 -47.20
C GLN A 218 -5.13 -17.93 -47.92
N GLU A 219 -4.98 -17.68 -49.21
CA GLU A 219 -6.09 -17.56 -50.14
C GLU A 219 -6.70 -18.97 -50.31
N GLU A 220 -8.01 -19.09 -50.07
CA GLU A 220 -8.82 -20.26 -50.48
C GLU A 220 -9.05 -20.27 -52.00
#